data_AF-A0A0G0LWB2-F1
#
_entry.id   AF-A0A0G0LWB2-F1
#
_cell.length_a   1.000
_cell.length_b   1.000
_cell.length_c   1.000
_cell.angle_alpha   90.00
_cell.angle_beta   90.00
_cell.angle_gamma   90.00
#
_symmetry.space_group_name_H-M   'P 1'
#
loop_
_entity.id
_entity.type
_entity.pdbx_description
1 polymer ?
#
loop_
_entity_poly.entity_id
_entity_poly.type
_entity_poly.pdbx_seq_one_letter_code
_entity_poly.pdbx_strand_id
1 'polypeptide(L)' 'MEQHPIPQHITSYEFKLVGEMTLKQFGKAAGGVVIALLINASGLIFFVKWPLIVIAAGGGLAMAFVPFQDR' A
#
# COMPACT_ATOMS: atom_id res chain seq x y z
N MET A 1 -35.25 28.77 -21.35
CA MET A 1 -35.22 27.82 -20.22
C MET A 1 -33.77 27.56 -19.91
N GLU A 2 -33.25 28.14 -18.83
CA GLU A 2 -31.86 27.89 -18.41
C GLU A 2 -31.81 26.53 -17.72
N GLN A 3 -31.05 25.61 -18.31
CA GLN A 3 -30.97 24.23 -17.86
C GLN A 3 -29.90 24.17 -16.76
N HIS A 4 -30.31 24.11 -15.50
CA HIS A 4 -29.36 23.83 -14.42
C HIS A 4 -28.85 22.39 -14.55
N PRO A 5 -27.52 22.18 -14.61
CA PRO A 5 -26.95 20.84 -14.67
C PRO A 5 -27.31 20.08 -13.39
N ILE A 6 -27.82 18.87 -13.56
CA ILE A 6 -28.14 17.96 -12.46
C ILE A 6 -26.80 17.53 -11.84
N PRO A 7 -26.58 17.74 -10.52
CA PRO A 7 -25.32 17.34 -9.89
C PRO A 7 -25.15 15.83 -10.00
N GLN A 8 -24.14 15.41 -10.77
CA GLN A 8 -23.74 14.02 -10.85
C GLN A 8 -23.19 13.58 -9.49
N HIS A 9 -23.60 12.40 -9.04
CA HIS A 9 -23.33 11.85 -7.71
C HIS A 9 -21.87 12.08 -7.25
N ILE A 10 -21.71 12.85 -6.17
CA ILE A 10 -20.42 13.28 -5.60
C ILE A 10 -20.00 12.33 -4.46
N THR A 11 -19.97 11.03 -4.73
CA THR A 11 -19.48 10.05 -3.74
C THR A 11 -18.59 9.01 -4.41
N SER A 12 -17.48 9.45 -4.99
CA SER A 12 -16.29 8.63 -5.15
C SER A 12 -15.63 8.43 -3.78
N TYR A 13 -16.33 7.77 -2.86
CA TYR A 13 -15.77 7.43 -1.57
C TYR A 13 -14.82 6.25 -1.77
N GLU A 14 -13.52 6.51 -1.90
CA GLU A 14 -12.53 5.45 -1.81
C GLU A 14 -12.56 4.89 -0.39
N PHE A 15 -12.75 3.57 -0.28
CA PHE A 15 -12.69 2.89 1.00
C PHE A 15 -11.25 2.95 1.54
N LYS A 16 -11.05 3.89 2.47
CA LYS A 16 -9.86 4.00 3.30
C LYS A 16 -9.97 2.96 4.43
N LEU A 17 -9.04 2.03 4.49
CA LEU A 17 -9.02 0.97 5.50
C LEU A 17 -8.34 1.45 6.80
N VAL A 18 -7.17 2.08 6.67
CA VAL A 18 -6.38 2.58 7.82
C VAL A 18 -5.89 3.99 7.48
N GLY A 19 -6.35 4.98 8.25
CA GLY A 19 -6.03 6.39 8.02
C GLY A 19 -6.48 6.83 6.62
N GLU A 20 -5.51 7.15 5.76
CA GLU A 20 -5.76 7.53 4.36
C GLU A 20 -5.46 6.44 3.33
N MET A 21 -5.05 5.25 3.76
CA MET A 21 -4.70 4.16 2.84
C MET A 21 -5.93 3.40 2.37
N THR A 22 -6.03 3.18 1.06
CA THR A 22 -7.05 2.29 0.49
C THR A 22 -6.77 0.83 0.82
N LEU A 23 -7.78 -0.05 0.71
CA LEU A 23 -7.61 -1.50 0.91
C LEU A 23 -6.50 -2.09 0.01
N LYS A 24 -6.35 -1.59 -1.22
CA LYS A 24 -5.30 -2.02 -2.15
C LYS A 24 -3.91 -1.63 -1.66
N GLN A 25 -3.74 -0.39 -1.16
CA GLN A 25 -2.47 0.08 -0.61
C GLN A 25 -2.09 -0.71 0.66
N PHE A 26 -3.08 -0.98 1.52
CA PHE A 26 -2.87 -1.83 2.68
C PHE A 26 -2.40 -3.23 2.29
N GLY A 27 -3.02 -3.87 1.28
CA GLY A 27 -2.59 -5.17 0.79
C GLY A 27 -1.14 -5.20 0.30
N LYS A 28 -0.70 -4.16 -0.42
CA LYS A 28 0.70 -4.02 -0.88
C LYS A 28 1.68 -3.87 0.29
N ALA A 29 1.35 -3.02 1.27
CA ALA A 29 2.17 -2.83 2.46
C ALA A 29 2.25 -4.11 3.30
N ALA A 30 1.11 -4.74 3.55
CA ALA A 30 1.01 -6.00 4.30
C ALA A 30 1.82 -7.12 3.62
N GLY A 31 1.79 -7.20 2.28
CA GLY A 31 2.61 -8.15 1.53
C GLY A 31 4.11 -7.99 1.80
N GLY A 32 4.62 -6.75 1.79
CA GLY A 32 6.03 -6.48 2.12
C GLY A 32 6.40 -6.85 3.56
N VAL A 33 5.50 -6.59 4.51
CA VAL A 33 5.68 -6.99 5.91
C VAL A 33 5.69 -8.51 6.07
N VAL A 34 4.78 -9.23 5.40
CA VAL A 34 4.75 -10.70 5.43
C VAL A 34 6.05 -11.29 4.87
N ILE A 35 6.55 -10.76 3.75
CA ILE A 35 7.84 -11.19 3.19
C ILE A 35 8.98 -10.92 4.18
N ALA A 36 9.00 -9.75 4.82
CA ALA A 36 9.98 -9.42 5.85
C ALA A 36 9.93 -10.38 7.04
N LEU A 37 8.74 -10.81 7.47
CA LEU A 37 8.58 -11.82 8.53
C LEU A 37 9.09 -13.20 8.10
N LEU A 38 8.84 -13.61 6.85
CA LEU A 38 9.37 -14.87 6.30
C LEU A 38 10.91 -14.85 6.26
N ILE A 39 11.51 -13.72 5.83
CA ILE A 39 12.96 -13.52 5.87
C ILE A 39 13.47 -13.57 7.32
N ASN A 40 12.76 -12.96 8.26
CA ASN A 40 13.16 -12.98 9.66
C ASN A 40 13.09 -14.39 10.28
N ALA A 41 12.10 -15.19 9.88
CA ALA A 41 11.94 -16.58 10.30
C ALA A 41 12.94 -17.53 9.62
N SER A 42 13.56 -17.11 8.51
CA SER A 42 14.60 -17.91 7.85
C SER A 42 15.90 -17.93 8.66
N GLY A 43 16.68 -19.01 8.53
CA GLY A 43 17.99 -19.18 9.17
C GLY A 43 19.12 -18.35 8.54
N LEU A 44 18.81 -17.23 7.88
CA LEU A 44 19.80 -16.36 7.24
C LEU A 44 20.72 -15.70 8.27
N ILE A 45 21.98 -15.50 7.86
CA ILE A 45 22.98 -14.78 8.67
C ILE A 45 22.48 -13.37 8.95
N PHE A 46 22.61 -12.93 10.21
CA PHE A 46 22.09 -11.65 10.71
C PHE A 46 22.41 -10.46 9.79
N PHE A 47 23.65 -10.36 9.30
CA PHE A 47 24.11 -9.26 8.46
C PHE A 47 23.41 -9.18 7.09
N VAL A 48 23.02 -10.32 6.52
CA VAL A 48 22.28 -10.37 5.23
C VAL A 48 20.78 -10.20 5.48
N LYS A 49 20.30 -10.74 6.61
CA LYS A 49 18.89 -10.75 6.98
C LYS A 49 18.32 -9.34 7.14
N TRP A 50 19.02 -8.46 7.86
CA TRP A 50 18.53 -7.11 8.15
C TRP A 50 18.33 -6.24 6.90
N PRO A 51 19.31 -6.15 5.97
CA PRO A 51 19.10 -5.45 4.70
C PRO A 51 17.89 -5.98 3.93
N LEU A 52 17.73 -7.31 3.84
CA LEU A 52 16.60 -7.92 3.14
C LEU A 52 15.25 -7.60 3.80
N ILE A 53 15.18 -7.60 5.13
CA ILE A 53 13.99 -7.19 5.89
C ILE A 53 13.62 -5.73 5.58
N VAL A 54 14.61 -4.83 5.62
CA VAL A 54 14.40 -3.40 5.37
C VAL A 54 13.95 -3.16 3.92
N ILE A 55 14.55 -3.85 2.96
CA ILE A 55 14.16 -3.76 1.55
C ILE A 55 12.76 -4.33 1.33
N ALA A 56 12.41 -5.46 1.96
CA ALA A 56 11.09 -6.07 1.81
C ALA A 56 9.97 -5.22 2.44
N ALA A 57 10.16 -4.78 3.69
CA ALA A 57 9.19 -3.95 4.39
C ALA A 57 9.10 -2.54 3.79
N GLY A 58 10.26 -1.91 3.55
CA GLY A 58 10.34 -0.59 2.93
C GLY A 58 9.84 -0.59 1.48
N GLY A 59 10.13 -1.63 0.72
CA GLY A 59 9.63 -1.83 -0.64
C GLY A 59 8.11 -2.03 -0.69
N GLY A 60 7.54 -2.78 0.25
CA GLY A 60 6.08 -2.92 0.38
C GLY A 60 5.38 -1.60 0.68
N LEU A 61 5.94 -0.81 1.60
CA LEU A 61 5.45 0.54 1.89
C LEU A 61 5.63 1.47 0.68
N ALA A 62 6.78 1.44 0.02
CA ALA A 62 7.02 2.21 -1.20
C ALA A 62 5.99 1.86 -2.27
N MET A 63 5.70 0.58 -2.53
CA MET A 63 4.66 0.19 -3.50
C MET A 63 3.24 0.60 -3.09
N ALA A 64 2.97 0.75 -1.79
CA ALA A 64 1.68 1.21 -1.29
C ALA A 64 1.48 2.71 -1.49
N PHE A 65 2.53 3.52 -1.30
CA PHE A 65 2.44 4.98 -1.34
C PHE A 65 2.96 5.62 -2.64
N VAL A 66 3.81 4.93 -3.40
CA VAL A 66 4.24 5.39 -4.73
C VAL A 66 3.04 5.31 -5.67
N PRO A 67 2.59 6.44 -6.23
CA PRO A 67 1.48 6.47 -7.16
C PRO A 67 1.94 5.88 -8.48
N PHE A 68 1.65 4.60 -8.71
CA PHE A 68 1.71 4.00 -10.04
C PHE A 68 0.50 4.51 -10.84
N GLN A 69 0.68 5.72 -11.37
CA GLN A 69 0.02 6.47 -12.45
C GLN A 69 -1.49 6.39 -12.75
N ASP A 70 -2.29 5.51 -12.16
CA ASP A 70 -3.73 5.45 -12.47
C ASP A 70 -4.54 6.06 -11.34
N ARG A 71 -4.77 7.36 -11.47
CA ARG A 71 -5.89 8.07 -10.85
C ARG A 71 -7.19 7.66 -11.52
#